data_AF-A0A1I5UTF6-F1
#
_entry.id   AF-A0A1I5UTF6-F1
#
_cell.length_a   1.000
_cell.length_b   1.000
_cell.length_c   1.000
_cell.angle_alpha   90.00
_cell.angle_beta   90.00
_cell.angle_gamma   90.00
#
_symmetry.space_group_name_H-M   'P 1'
#
loop_
_entity.id
_entity.type
_entity.pdbx_description
1 polymer ?
#
loop_
_entity_poly.entity_id
_entity_poly.type
_entity_poly.pdbx_seq_one_letter_code
_entity_poly.pdbx_strand_id
1 'polypeptide(L)'
;MSGDGLVWLILLLLILLFDGTAIHLHKNNKLSLWISGIIMVLLVPIIGFTVGAIFLKISRVVDPTDTHEGSAFAAAFIAMVLLANALIFFITGIVLIIVRFFKTKKS
;
A
#
# COMPACT_ATOMS: atom_id res chain seq x y z
N MET A 1 -4.28 -14.81 21.27
CA MET A 1 -3.45 -14.34 20.14
C MET A 1 -4.12 -13.08 19.62
N SER A 2 -3.50 -11.95 19.94
CA SER A 2 -4.01 -10.57 19.89
C SER A 2 -4.26 -10.09 18.46
N GLY A 3 -5.22 -9.16 18.29
CA GLY A 3 -5.65 -8.61 17.00
C GLY A 3 -4.50 -8.07 16.12
N ASP A 4 -3.34 -7.79 16.71
CA ASP A 4 -2.09 -7.41 16.03
C ASP A 4 -1.71 -8.37 14.90
N GLY A 5 -1.86 -9.68 15.10
CA GLY A 5 -1.49 -10.68 14.09
C GLY A 5 -2.29 -10.54 12.79
N LEU A 6 -3.56 -10.14 12.90
CA LEU A 6 -4.45 -9.94 11.76
C LEU A 6 -4.10 -8.66 10.99
N VAL A 7 -3.70 -7.60 11.71
CA VAL A 7 -3.18 -6.35 11.10
C VAL A 7 -1.94 -6.64 10.27
N TRP A 8 -0.97 -7.37 10.84
CA TRP A 8 0.28 -7.74 10.15
C TRP A 8 0.01 -8.61 8.91
N LEU A 9 -0.88 -9.59 9.01
CA LEU A 9 -1.22 -10.47 7.89
C LEU A 9 -1.84 -9.67 6.73
N ILE A 10 -2.81 -8.82 7.02
CA ILE A 10 -3.47 -8.00 6.01
C ILE A 10 -2.48 -7.02 5.37
N LEU A 11 -1.64 -6.39 6.19
CA LEU A 11 -0.60 -5.50 5.68
C LEU A 11 0.36 -6.21 4.73
N LEU A 12 0.86 -7.38 5.13
CA LEU A 12 1.78 -8.19 4.31
C LEU A 12 1.11 -8.61 2.99
N LEU A 13 -0.15 -9.05 3.04
CA LEU A 13 -0.90 -9.44 1.85
C LEU A 13 -1.12 -8.25 0.90
N LEU A 14 -1.46 -7.07 1.43
CA LEU A 14 -1.62 -5.85 0.64
C LEU A 14 -0.31 -5.45 -0.02
N ILE A 15 0.80 -5.40 0.72
CA ILE A 15 2.12 -5.08 0.16
C ILE A 15 2.47 -6.07 -0.95
N LEU A 16 2.32 -7.38 -0.70
CA LEU A 16 2.65 -8.40 -1.70
C LEU A 16 1.80 -8.25 -2.98
N LEU A 17 0.51 -7.94 -2.85
CA LEU A 17 -0.37 -7.70 -3.99
C LEU A 17 0.02 -6.43 -4.75
N PHE A 18 0.26 -5.32 -4.04
CA PHE A 18 0.62 -4.05 -4.66
C PHE A 18 1.99 -4.11 -5.36
N ASP A 19 2.98 -4.69 -4.70
CA ASP A 19 4.33 -4.83 -5.23
C ASP A 19 4.33 -5.82 -6.40
N GLY A 20 3.69 -6.97 -6.22
CA GLY A 20 3.58 -7.99 -7.26
C GLY A 20 2.90 -7.46 -8.52
N THR A 21 1.80 -6.72 -8.37
CA THR A 21 1.10 -6.10 -9.50
C THR A 21 1.93 -5.01 -10.16
N ALA A 22 2.57 -4.12 -9.39
CA ALA A 22 3.43 -3.06 -9.93
C ALA A 22 4.62 -3.64 -10.72
N ILE A 23 5.30 -4.64 -10.17
CA ILE A 23 6.43 -5.31 -10.83
C ILE A 23 5.97 -6.05 -12.09
N HIS A 24 4.87 -6.79 -12.02
CA HIS A 24 4.33 -7.52 -13.17
C HIS A 24 3.98 -6.57 -14.33
N LEU A 25 3.32 -5.45 -14.02
CA LEU A 25 2.91 -4.46 -15.00
C LEU A 25 4.11 -3.70 -15.59
N HIS A 26 5.16 -3.49 -14.78
CA HIS A 26 6.42 -2.92 -15.25
C HIS A 26 7.19 -3.86 -16.16
N LYS A 27 7.31 -5.13 -15.79
CA LYS A 27 8.01 -6.15 -16.58
C LYS A 27 7.36 -6.36 -17.95
N ASN A 28 6.05 -6.21 -18.03
CA ASN A 28 5.30 -6.31 -19.29
C ASN A 28 5.29 -5.00 -20.11
N ASN A 29 6.09 -4.00 -19.74
CA ASN A 29 6.14 -2.66 -20.35
C ASN A 29 4.79 -1.93 -20.42
N LYS A 30 3.80 -2.35 -19.62
CA LYS A 30 2.45 -1.75 -19.62
C LYS A 30 2.39 -0.47 -18.81
N LEU A 31 3.12 -0.42 -17.68
CA LEU A 31 3.21 0.77 -16.84
C LEU A 31 4.63 0.97 -16.30
N SER A 32 5.03 2.22 -16.14
CA SER A 32 6.29 2.55 -15.48
C SER A 32 6.10 2.62 -13.96
N LEU A 33 7.14 2.26 -13.20
CA LEU A 33 7.06 2.18 -11.74
C LEU A 33 6.65 3.50 -11.07
N TRP A 34 7.03 4.65 -11.64
CA TRP A 34 6.63 5.95 -11.09
C TRP A 34 5.12 6.18 -11.23
N ILE A 35 4.51 5.77 -12.36
CA ILE A 35 3.05 5.84 -12.55
C ILE A 35 2.35 4.88 -11.58
N SER A 36 2.89 3.67 -11.40
CA SER A 36 2.37 2.73 -10.39
C SER A 36 2.40 3.32 -8.98
N GLY A 37 3.47 4.04 -8.62
CA GLY A 37 3.56 4.78 -7.35
C GLY A 37 2.45 5.84 -7.21
N ILE A 38 2.21 6.66 -8.24
CA ILE A 38 1.12 7.66 -8.23
C ILE A 38 -0.24 7.00 -8.05
N ILE A 39 -0.52 5.95 -8.81
CA ILE A 39 -1.79 5.20 -8.72
C ILE A 39 -1.96 4.63 -7.32
N MET A 40 -0.91 4.06 -6.72
CA MET A 40 -0.96 3.57 -5.35
C MET A 40 -1.26 4.69 -4.36
N VAL A 41 -0.59 5.85 -4.44
CA VAL A 41 -0.86 6.98 -3.53
C VAL A 41 -2.33 7.39 -3.56
N LEU A 42 -2.96 7.39 -4.74
CA LEU A 42 -4.39 7.68 -4.89
C LEU A 42 -5.29 6.56 -4.35
N LEU A 43 -4.86 5.30 -4.42
CA LEU A 43 -5.59 4.15 -3.89
C LEU A 43 -5.49 4.03 -2.37
N VAL A 44 -4.39 4.49 -1.75
CA VAL A 44 -4.18 4.34 -0.30
C VAL A 44 -5.33 4.89 0.55
N PRO A 45 -5.86 6.11 0.33
CA PRO A 45 -7.01 6.60 1.09
C PRO A 45 -8.23 5.68 0.94
N ILE A 46 -8.51 5.22 -0.28
CA ILE A 46 -9.64 4.34 -0.58
C ILE A 46 -9.51 3.02 0.20
N ILE A 47 -8.31 2.43 0.19
CA ILE A 47 -8.00 1.20 0.92
C ILE A 47 -8.09 1.43 2.43
N GLY A 48 -7.51 2.51 2.94
CA GLY A 48 -7.53 2.86 4.37
C GLY A 48 -8.95 2.99 4.91
N PHE A 49 -9.82 3.73 4.21
CA PHE A 49 -11.23 3.84 4.58
C PHE A 49 -11.97 2.50 4.49
N THR A 50 -11.69 1.71 3.45
CA THR A 50 -12.35 0.40 3.27
C THR A 50 -11.95 -0.58 4.37
N VAL A 51 -10.66 -0.70 4.65
CA VAL A 51 -10.12 -1.56 5.73
C VAL A 51 -10.64 -1.09 7.08
N GLY A 52 -10.66 0.22 7.34
CA GLY A 52 -11.21 0.79 8.57
C GLY A 52 -12.68 0.48 8.76
N ALA A 53 -13.50 0.60 7.71
CA ALA A 53 -14.91 0.24 7.78
C ALA A 53 -15.13 -1.26 8.05
N ILE A 54 -14.31 -2.13 7.44
CA ILE A 54 -14.36 -3.57 7.68
C ILE A 54 -13.97 -3.89 9.12
N PHE A 55 -12.87 -3.32 9.62
CA PHE A 55 -12.39 -3.56 10.98
C PHE A 55 -13.38 -3.03 12.03
N LEU A 56 -13.99 -1.87 11.78
CA LEU A 56 -15.02 -1.31 12.65
C LEU A 56 -16.25 -2.21 12.71
N LYS A 57 -16.68 -2.78 11.57
CA LYS A 57 -17.78 -3.74 11.53
C LYS A 57 -17.45 -5.02 12.31
N ILE A 58 -16.24 -5.57 12.12
CA ILE A 58 -15.81 -6.79 12.80
C ILE A 58 -15.72 -6.54 14.31
N SER A 59 -15.09 -5.45 14.74
CA SER A 59 -14.95 -5.12 16.17
C SER A 59 -16.30 -4.95 16.87
N ARG A 60 -17.28 -4.30 16.23
CA ARG A 60 -18.67 -4.18 16.73
C ARG A 60 -19.39 -5.51 16.89
N VAL A 61 -19.10 -6.48 16.02
CA VAL A 61 -19.70 -7.82 16.11
C VAL A 61 -19.04 -8.64 17.23
N VAL A 62 -17.73 -8.48 17.42
CA VAL A 62 -16.95 -9.25 18.40
C VAL A 62 -17.16 -8.75 19.82
N ASP A 63 -17.11 -7.44 20.04
CA ASP A 63 -17.34 -6.84 21.36
C ASP A 63 -18.13 -5.52 21.23
N PRO A 64 -19.46 -5.57 21.17
CA PRO A 64 -20.31 -4.40 20.94
C PRO A 64 -20.25 -3.33 22.05
N THR A 65 -19.57 -3.59 23.17
CA THR A 65 -19.49 -2.68 24.32
C THR A 65 -18.22 -1.83 24.36
N ASP A 66 -17.23 -2.16 23.52
CA ASP A 66 -15.95 -1.47 23.44
C ASP A 66 -16.03 -0.15 22.63
N THR A 67 -15.04 0.72 22.78
CA THR A 67 -14.95 1.98 22.01
C THR A 67 -14.54 1.75 20.56
N HIS A 68 -14.00 0.57 20.25
CA HIS A 68 -13.56 0.14 18.91
C HIS A 68 -12.47 1.02 18.29
N GLU A 69 -11.83 1.89 19.06
CA GLU A 69 -10.81 2.83 18.57
C GLU A 69 -9.63 2.09 17.92
N GLY A 70 -9.29 0.89 18.42
CA GLY A 70 -8.25 0.04 17.85
C GLY A 70 -8.47 -0.29 16.36
N SER A 71 -9.72 -0.33 15.90
CA SER A 71 -10.02 -0.54 14.48
C SER A 71 -9.58 0.62 13.59
N ALA A 72 -9.78 1.86 14.07
CA ALA A 72 -9.36 3.06 13.37
C ALA A 72 -7.83 3.22 13.40
N PHE A 73 -7.20 2.96 14.54
CA PHE A 73 -5.73 2.96 14.65
C PHE A 73 -5.08 1.93 13.72
N ALA A 74 -5.60 0.70 13.68
CA ALA A 74 -5.06 -0.34 12.81
C ALA A 74 -5.20 0.03 11.32
N ALA A 75 -6.35 0.58 10.92
CA ALA A 75 -6.56 1.01 9.54
C ALA A 75 -5.66 2.19 9.14
N ALA A 76 -5.49 3.17 10.03
CA ALA A 76 -4.59 4.29 9.82
C ALA A 76 -3.13 3.83 9.71
N PHE A 77 -2.71 2.88 10.54
CA PHE A 77 -1.38 2.27 10.47
C PHE A 77 -1.15 1.57 9.14
N ILE A 78 -2.09 0.71 8.69
CA ILE A 78 -2.00 0.03 7.39
C ILE A 78 -1.90 1.06 6.25
N ALA A 79 -2.76 2.08 6.25
CA ALA A 79 -2.74 3.11 5.22
C ALA A 79 -1.41 3.89 5.20
N MET A 80 -0.85 4.22 6.36
CA MET A 80 0.43 4.94 6.46
C MET A 80 1.59 4.09 5.92
N VAL A 81 1.64 2.80 6.25
CA VAL A 81 2.68 1.91 5.72
C VAL A 81 2.54 1.73 4.22
N LEU A 82 1.32 1.58 3.70
CA LEU A 82 1.10 1.51 2.25
C LEU A 82 1.47 2.81 1.54
N LEU A 83 1.24 3.97 2.16
CA LEU A 83 1.66 5.26 1.63
C LEU A 83 3.18 5.35 1.53
N ALA A 84 3.88 4.94 2.59
CA ALA A 84 5.34 4.86 2.60
C ALA A 84 5.85 3.93 1.49
N ASN A 85 5.21 2.78 1.30
CA ASN A 85 5.55 1.85 0.22
C ASN A 85 5.34 2.48 -1.17
N ALA A 86 4.21 3.15 -1.40
CA ALA A 86 3.92 3.84 -2.64
C ALA A 86 4.96 4.92 -2.99
N LEU A 87 5.45 5.65 -1.98
CA LEU A 87 6.53 6.62 -2.13
C LEU A 87 7.86 5.95 -2.55
N ILE A 88 8.18 4.79 -2.00
CA ILE A 88 9.37 4.02 -2.41
C ILE A 88 9.29 3.65 -3.90
N PHE A 89 8.13 3.18 -4.38
CA PHE A 89 7.91 2.90 -5.80
C PHE A 89 8.06 4.13 -6.68
N PHE A 90 7.49 5.25 -6.24
CA PHE A 90 7.58 6.52 -6.96
C PHE A 90 9.03 6.98 -7.13
N ILE A 91 9.78 7.03 -6.03
CA ILE A 91 11.20 7.45 -6.02
C ILE A 91 12.03 6.48 -6.86
N THR A 92 11.84 5.17 -6.70
CA THR A 92 12.56 4.15 -7.48
C THR A 92 12.29 4.29 -8.98
N GLY A 93 11.04 4.56 -9.36
CA GLY A 93 10.66 4.83 -10.73
C GLY A 93 11.34 6.07 -11.32
N ILE A 94 11.43 7.16 -10.55
CA ILE A 94 12.15 8.37 -10.95
C ILE A 94 13.65 8.09 -11.14
N VAL A 95 14.28 7.43 -10.18
CA VAL A 95 15.72 7.09 -10.25
C VAL A 95 16.01 6.26 -11.51
N LEU A 96 15.16 5.29 -11.84
CA LEU A 96 15.31 4.48 -13.06
C LEU A 96 15.21 5.31 -14.35
N ILE A 97 14.31 6.29 -14.39
CA ILE A 97 14.22 7.21 -15.54
C ILE A 97 15.49 8.02 -15.69
N ILE A 98 15.97 8.61 -14.58
CA ILE A 98 17.19 9.44 -14.56
C ILE A 98 18.39 8.61 -15.03
N VAL A 99 18.59 7.41 -14.47
CA VAL A 99 19.72 6.52 -14.84
C VAL A 99 19.66 6.12 -16.30
N ARG A 100 18.47 5.81 -16.83
CA ARG A 100 18.30 5.50 -18.26
C ARG A 100 18.69 6.69 -19.13
N PHE A 101 18.24 7.90 -18.78
CA PHE A 101 18.57 9.12 -19.54
C PHE A 101 20.08 9.36 -19.63
N PHE A 102 20.82 9.19 -18.54
CA PHE A 102 22.28 9.34 -18.55
C PHE A 102 23.01 8.22 -19.28
N LYS A 103 22.51 6.98 -19.25
CA LYS A 103 23.09 5.88 -20.04
C LYS A 103 22.89 6.09 -21.55
N THR A 104 21.71 6.52 -21.98
CA THR A 104 21.42 6.76 -23.40
C THR A 104 22.28 7.89 -23.98
N LYS A 105 22.65 8.89 -23.19
CA LYS A 105 23.50 10.02 -23.63
C LYS A 105 24.98 9.64 -23.81
N LYS A 106 25.40 8.46 -23.38
CA LYS A 106 26.80 7.98 -23.42
C LYS A 106 27.05 6.96 -24.54
N SER A 107 26.03 6.61 -25.31
CA SER A 107 26.11 5.77 -26.52
C SER A 107 25.89 6.61 -27.76
#